data_AF-B0NKR9-F1
#
_entry.id   AF-B0NKR9-F1
#
_cell.length_a   1.000
_cell.length_b   1.000
_cell.length_c   1.000
_cell.angle_alpha   90.00
_cell.angle_beta   90.00
_cell.angle_gamma   90.00
#
_symmetry.space_group_name_H-M   'P 1'
#
loop_
_entity.id
_entity.type
_entity.pdbx_description
1 polymer ?
#
loop_
_entity_poly.entity_id
_entity_poly.type
_entity_poly.pdbx_seq_one_letter_code
_entity_poly.pdbx_strand_id
1 'polypeptide(L)'
;MKPYVTIELQPYLHDFLYHEFGCTRGTDEYIQVTSANDLGKFIQAMVTVSDRPPQQSLKDHPIKLCLPIREWNHFILKENFIYIPEWKQQMLRDYIEASFRIRIREYFVSGYEKGYKQDRIIKAFLAAYNIKANALNYDAVKKYDYRNRRRIVKEVNHDIQLTLFD
;
A
#
# COMPACT_ATOMS: atom_id res chain seq x y z
N MET A 1 -8.98 25.23 0.80
CA MET A 1 -9.07 23.88 1.41
C MET A 1 -8.19 22.93 0.61
N LYS A 2 -7.45 22.02 1.25
CA LYS A 2 -6.68 21.00 0.52
C LYS A 2 -7.63 19.87 0.10
N PRO A 3 -7.63 19.44 -1.17
CA PRO A 3 -8.50 18.36 -1.64
C PRO A 3 -8.03 17.05 -1.03
N TYR A 4 -8.88 16.39 -0.26
CA TYR A 4 -8.59 15.07 0.28
C TYR A 4 -9.75 14.09 0.05
N VAL A 5 -9.41 12.82 0.00
CA VAL A 5 -10.38 11.72 0.05
C VAL A 5 -10.09 10.85 1.26
N THR A 6 -11.13 10.29 1.86
CA THR A 6 -11.01 9.36 2.97
C THR A 6 -11.29 7.96 2.48
N ILE A 7 -10.39 7.01 2.74
CA ILE A 7 -10.60 5.59 2.44
C ILE A 7 -10.56 4.75 3.72
N GLU A 8 -11.19 3.58 3.68
CA GLU A 8 -11.10 2.59 4.76
C GLU A 8 -9.92 1.67 4.45
N LEU A 9 -9.01 1.50 5.41
CA LEU A 9 -7.81 0.71 5.19
C LEU A 9 -7.35 0.06 6.50
N GLN A 10 -6.78 -1.14 6.42
CA GLN A 10 -6.30 -1.82 7.63
C GLN A 10 -5.13 -1.04 8.26
N PRO A 11 -5.00 -0.99 9.60
CA PRO A 11 -3.99 -0.17 10.26
C PRO A 11 -2.55 -0.41 9.81
N TYR A 12 -2.17 -1.66 9.53
CA TYR A 12 -0.82 -1.99 9.05
C TYR A 12 -0.53 -1.44 7.64
N LEU A 13 -1.57 -1.27 6.81
CA LEU A 13 -1.45 -0.66 5.50
C LEU A 13 -1.41 0.87 5.60
N HIS A 14 -1.89 1.47 6.70
CA HIS A 14 -1.68 2.90 6.95
C HIS A 14 -0.19 3.19 7.05
N ASP A 15 0.51 2.41 7.89
CA ASP A 15 1.94 2.58 8.13
C ASP A 15 2.75 2.35 6.84
N PHE A 16 2.32 1.39 6.00
CA PHE A 16 2.85 1.22 4.66
C PHE A 16 2.69 2.48 3.81
N LEU A 17 1.49 3.08 3.73
CA LEU A 17 1.31 4.31 2.96
C LEU A 17 2.13 5.48 3.52
N TYR A 18 2.18 5.65 4.85
CA TYR A 18 3.03 6.68 5.47
C TYR A 18 4.49 6.54 5.03
N HIS A 19 5.03 5.31 5.06
CA HIS A 19 6.38 5.04 4.60
C HIS A 19 6.57 5.32 3.10
N GLU A 20 5.67 4.83 2.23
CA GLU A 20 5.79 4.99 0.78
C GLU A 20 5.67 6.44 0.29
N PHE A 21 4.98 7.29 1.06
CA PHE A 21 4.85 8.72 0.77
C PHE A 21 5.79 9.61 1.61
N GLY A 22 6.63 9.02 2.48
CA GLY A 22 7.55 9.77 3.34
C GLY A 22 6.86 10.69 4.37
N CYS A 23 5.63 10.36 4.75
CA CYS A 23 4.85 11.10 5.74
C CYS A 23 5.06 10.50 7.14
N THR A 24 4.91 11.31 8.19
CA THR A 24 5.04 10.86 9.58
C THR A 24 3.69 10.80 10.26
N ARG A 25 3.31 9.61 10.74
CA ARG A 25 2.05 9.38 11.45
C ARG A 25 2.01 10.21 12.74
N GLY A 26 0.92 10.93 12.95
CA GLY A 26 0.67 11.74 14.16
C GLY A 26 1.12 13.19 14.04
N THR A 27 2.06 13.50 13.16
CA THR A 27 2.41 14.87 12.77
C THR A 27 1.59 15.33 11.57
N ASP A 28 1.42 14.45 10.58
CA ASP A 28 0.64 14.75 9.39
C ASP A 28 -0.83 14.36 9.57
N GLU A 29 -1.75 15.30 9.35
CA GLU A 29 -3.19 15.05 9.37
C GLU A 29 -3.66 14.24 8.14
N TYR A 30 -2.84 14.22 7.07
CA TYR A 30 -3.13 13.57 5.80
C TYR A 30 -1.84 13.02 5.18
N ILE A 31 -1.95 11.91 4.44
CA ILE A 31 -0.89 11.47 3.56
C ILE A 31 -0.87 12.37 2.32
N GLN A 32 0.28 12.99 2.05
CA GLN A 32 0.47 13.82 0.86
C GLN A 32 0.72 12.92 -0.36
N VAL A 33 -0.33 12.69 -1.15
CA VAL A 33 -0.21 11.88 -2.37
C VAL A 33 0.57 12.67 -3.43
N THR A 34 1.53 12.00 -4.05
CA THR A 34 2.30 12.54 -5.17
C THR A 34 2.10 11.67 -6.41
N SER A 35 2.19 12.26 -7.60
CA SER A 35 2.19 11.51 -8.87
C SER A 35 3.58 10.95 -9.21
N ALA A 36 4.58 11.10 -8.32
CA ALA A 36 5.94 10.61 -8.53
C ALA A 36 6.06 9.09 -8.41
N ASN A 37 5.23 8.44 -7.59
CA ASN A 37 5.18 6.99 -7.46
C ASN A 37 3.89 6.42 -8.08
N ASP A 38 3.93 5.15 -8.50
CA ASP A 38 2.81 4.53 -9.21
C ASP A 38 1.57 4.37 -8.33
N LEU A 39 1.78 4.16 -7.03
CA LEU A 39 0.72 4.11 -6.03
C LEU A 39 -0.08 5.42 -5.99
N GLY A 40 0.60 6.57 -6.00
CA GLY A 40 -0.07 7.86 -5.97
C GLY A 40 -0.75 8.23 -7.29
N LYS A 41 -0.22 7.77 -8.44
CA LYS A 41 -0.93 7.85 -9.73
C LYS A 41 -2.23 7.03 -9.70
N PHE A 42 -2.16 5.81 -9.16
CA PHE A 42 -3.32 4.93 -9.05
C PHE A 42 -4.40 5.49 -8.12
N ILE A 43 -4.01 6.01 -6.95
CA ILE A 43 -4.94 6.70 -6.04
C ILE A 43 -5.67 7.85 -6.75
N GLN A 44 -4.94 8.68 -7.50
CA GLN A 44 -5.54 9.80 -8.25
C GLN A 44 -6.54 9.32 -9.31
N ALA A 45 -6.23 8.23 -10.03
CA ALA A 45 -7.13 7.65 -11.03
C ALA A 45 -8.44 7.10 -10.42
N MET A 46 -8.43 6.78 -9.13
CA MET A 46 -9.62 6.28 -8.43
C MET A 46 -10.59 7.38 -7.98
N VAL A 47 -10.15 8.64 -8.01
CA VAL A 47 -10.99 9.78 -7.60
C VAL A 47 -12.05 10.05 -8.65
N THR A 48 -13.27 10.31 -8.18
CA THR A 48 -14.41 10.77 -8.97
C THR A 48 -14.94 12.06 -8.33
N VAL A 49 -15.64 12.88 -9.14
CA VAL A 49 -16.30 14.10 -8.68
C VAL A 49 -17.81 13.95 -8.65
N SER A 50 -18.47 14.75 -7.81
CA SER A 50 -19.92 14.83 -7.70
C SER A 50 -20.33 16.28 -7.48
N ASP A 51 -21.48 16.66 -8.05
CA ASP A 51 -22.09 17.98 -7.85
C ASP A 51 -22.75 18.11 -6.47
N ARG A 52 -23.05 16.98 -5.82
CA ARG A 52 -23.67 16.91 -4.49
C ARG A 52 -22.74 16.24 -3.48
N PRO A 53 -22.83 16.59 -2.18
CA PRO A 53 -22.07 15.91 -1.13
C PRO A 53 -22.33 14.40 -1.17
N PRO A 54 -21.31 13.56 -1.43
CA PRO A 54 -21.48 12.12 -1.49
C PRO A 54 -21.72 11.57 -0.08
N GLN A 55 -22.71 10.68 0.06
CA GLN A 55 -22.93 9.97 1.31
C GLN A 55 -21.85 8.90 1.46
N GLN A 56 -20.96 9.06 2.44
CA GLN A 56 -19.92 8.10 2.75
C GLN A 56 -20.30 7.37 4.05
N SER A 57 -20.13 6.04 4.06
CA SER A 57 -20.31 5.25 5.27
C SER A 57 -19.31 5.67 6.35
N LEU A 58 -19.70 5.50 7.61
CA LEU A 58 -18.74 5.55 8.71
C LEU A 58 -17.71 4.44 8.52
N LYS A 59 -16.46 4.78 8.84
CA LYS A 59 -15.26 3.99 8.56
C LYS A 59 -14.60 3.64 9.89
N ASP A 60 -14.22 2.38 10.06
CA ASP A 60 -13.61 1.86 11.29
C ASP A 60 -12.15 2.33 11.42
N HIS A 61 -11.43 2.30 10.29
CA HIS A 61 -10.04 2.71 10.17
C HIS A 61 -9.87 3.68 8.98
N PRO A 62 -10.38 4.92 9.11
CA PRO A 62 -10.28 5.90 8.05
C PRO A 62 -8.85 6.43 7.91
N ILE A 63 -8.42 6.63 6.65
CA ILE A 63 -7.20 7.35 6.33
C ILE A 63 -7.47 8.46 5.30
N LYS A 64 -6.95 9.66 5.58
CA LYS A 64 -7.09 10.83 4.71
C LYS A 64 -5.92 10.91 3.74
N LEU A 65 -6.23 10.98 2.45
CA LEU A 65 -5.27 11.11 1.36
C LEU A 65 -5.44 12.48 0.70
N CYS A 66 -4.45 13.36 0.84
CA CYS A 66 -4.43 14.68 0.22
C CYS A 66 -3.95 14.56 -1.22
N LEU A 67 -4.76 15.01 -2.18
CA LEU A 67 -4.47 14.92 -3.60
C LEU A 67 -3.55 16.07 -4.05
N PRO A 68 -2.62 15.82 -4.98
CA PRO A 68 -1.75 16.86 -5.50
C PRO A 68 -2.53 17.77 -6.46
N ILE A 69 -2.49 19.07 -6.19
CA ILE A 69 -3.06 20.10 -7.08
C ILE A 69 -2.04 20.43 -8.18
N ARG A 70 -2.50 20.37 -9.43
CA ARG A 70 -1.77 20.66 -10.66
C ARG A 70 -2.61 21.57 -11.54
N GLU A 71 -1.99 22.22 -12.53
CA GLU A 71 -2.67 23.12 -13.46
C GLU A 71 -3.85 22.46 -14.20
N TRP A 72 -3.78 21.17 -14.51
CA TRP A 72 -4.84 20.47 -15.24
C TRP A 72 -5.97 19.92 -14.35
N ASN A 73 -5.80 19.84 -13.02
CA ASN A 73 -6.82 19.29 -12.12
C ASN A 73 -7.35 20.29 -11.08
N HIS A 74 -6.76 21.48 -10.98
CA HIS A 74 -7.05 22.40 -9.87
C HIS A 74 -8.51 22.86 -9.82
N PHE A 75 -9.14 23.15 -10.95
CA PHE A 75 -10.56 23.52 -11.01
C PHE A 75 -11.43 22.37 -10.50
N ILE A 76 -11.22 21.17 -11.06
CA ILE A 76 -12.00 19.96 -10.71
C ILE A 76 -11.90 19.67 -9.21
N LEU A 77 -10.69 19.70 -8.62
CA LEU A 77 -10.46 19.36 -7.22
C LEU A 77 -10.89 20.44 -6.21
N LYS A 78 -10.94 21.71 -6.63
CA LYS A 78 -11.31 22.83 -5.73
C LYS A 78 -12.80 23.13 -5.75
N GLU A 79 -13.46 22.94 -6.88
CA GLU A 79 -14.84 23.38 -7.10
C GLU A 79 -15.87 22.26 -6.92
N ASN A 80 -15.45 21.00 -6.93
CA ASN A 80 -16.36 19.85 -6.84
C ASN A 80 -16.16 19.05 -5.56
N PHE A 81 -17.19 18.28 -5.18
CA PHE A 81 -17.04 17.26 -4.14
C PHE A 81 -16.30 16.06 -4.72
N ILE A 82 -15.15 15.74 -4.12
CA ILE A 82 -14.31 14.61 -4.53
C ILE A 82 -14.53 13.41 -3.61
N TYR A 83 -14.56 12.21 -4.19
CA TYR A 83 -14.67 10.96 -3.44
C TYR A 83 -14.16 9.78 -4.25
N ILE A 84 -14.00 8.64 -3.58
CA ILE A 84 -13.73 7.37 -4.24
C ILE A 84 -14.98 6.47 -4.04
N PRO A 85 -15.69 6.09 -5.12
CA PRO A 85 -16.78 5.12 -5.08
C PRO A 85 -16.38 3.81 -4.39
N GLU A 86 -17.31 3.13 -3.74
CA GLU A 86 -16.97 1.97 -2.89
C GLU A 86 -16.27 0.83 -3.64
N TRP A 87 -16.71 0.52 -4.86
CA TRP A 87 -16.05 -0.49 -5.69
C TRP A 87 -14.61 -0.09 -6.05
N LYS A 88 -14.34 1.21 -6.31
CA LYS A 88 -12.98 1.72 -6.54
C LYS A 88 -12.16 1.71 -5.25
N GLN A 89 -12.78 1.92 -4.09
CA GLN A 89 -12.11 1.77 -2.81
C GLN A 89 -11.68 0.31 -2.60
N GLN A 90 -12.52 -0.66 -2.96
CA GLN A 90 -12.13 -2.08 -2.91
C GLN A 90 -10.93 -2.37 -3.82
N MET A 91 -10.97 -1.92 -5.07
CA MET A 91 -9.83 -2.07 -5.98
C MET A 91 -8.55 -1.42 -5.45
N LEU A 92 -8.69 -0.25 -4.82
CA LEU A 92 -7.56 0.45 -4.21
C LEU A 92 -7.00 -0.32 -3.01
N ARG A 93 -7.86 -0.88 -2.15
CA ARG A 93 -7.45 -1.75 -1.02
C ARG A 93 -6.67 -2.95 -1.54
N ASP A 94 -7.19 -3.65 -2.54
CA ASP A 94 -6.56 -4.84 -3.12
C ASP A 94 -5.19 -4.50 -3.72
N TYR A 95 -5.08 -3.36 -4.41
CA TYR A 95 -3.83 -2.89 -4.98
C TYR A 95 -2.80 -2.50 -3.92
N ILE A 96 -3.20 -1.80 -2.87
CA ILE A 96 -2.32 -1.43 -1.75
C ILE A 96 -1.81 -2.68 -1.05
N GLU A 97 -2.68 -3.66 -0.80
CA GLU A 97 -2.28 -4.92 -0.18
C GLU A 97 -1.32 -5.72 -1.09
N ALA A 98 -1.59 -5.78 -2.39
CA ALA A 98 -0.69 -6.42 -3.35
C ALA A 98 0.68 -5.72 -3.38
N SER A 99 0.71 -4.39 -3.39
CA SER A 99 1.93 -3.58 -3.36
C SER A 99 2.74 -3.82 -2.08
N PHE A 100 2.06 -3.90 -0.93
CA PHE A 100 2.69 -4.24 0.33
C PHE A 100 3.33 -5.64 0.31
N ARG A 101 2.63 -6.63 -0.25
CA ARG A 101 3.15 -8.00 -0.40
C ARG A 101 4.38 -8.06 -1.30
N ILE A 102 4.37 -7.31 -2.41
CA ILE A 102 5.51 -7.20 -3.33
C ILE A 102 6.70 -6.56 -2.61
N ARG A 103 6.46 -5.49 -1.86
CA ARG A 103 7.51 -4.80 -1.10
C ARG A 103 8.15 -5.71 -0.05
N ILE A 104 7.36 -6.48 0.69
CA ILE A 104 7.88 -7.49 1.63
C ILE A 104 8.79 -8.47 0.88
N ARG A 105 8.32 -9.02 -0.24
CA ARG A 105 9.09 -9.97 -1.05
C ARG A 105 10.44 -9.40 -1.48
N GLU A 106 10.44 -8.19 -2.04
CA GLU A 106 11.67 -7.51 -2.47
C GLU A 106 12.65 -7.32 -1.30
N TYR A 107 12.15 -6.88 -0.14
CA TYR A 107 12.95 -6.71 1.05
C TYR A 107 13.61 -8.01 1.51
N PHE A 108 12.88 -9.12 1.45
CA PHE A 108 13.42 -10.45 1.76
C PHE A 108 14.47 -10.90 0.76
N VAL A 109 14.20 -10.77 -0.54
CA VAL A 109 15.15 -11.14 -1.61
C VAL A 109 16.46 -10.38 -1.42
N SER A 110 16.41 -9.05 -1.33
CA SER A 110 17.60 -8.22 -1.10
C SER A 110 18.29 -8.52 0.23
N GLY A 111 17.54 -8.89 1.26
CA GLY A 111 18.10 -9.31 2.56
C GLY A 111 18.89 -10.62 2.46
N TYR A 112 18.36 -11.61 1.74
CA TYR A 112 19.01 -12.90 1.54
C TYR A 112 20.22 -12.81 0.61
N GLU A 113 20.13 -12.01 -0.47
CA GLU A 113 21.26 -11.74 -1.37
C GLU A 113 22.47 -11.15 -0.62
N LYS A 114 22.21 -10.35 0.41
CA LYS A 114 23.26 -9.79 1.30
C LYS A 114 23.70 -10.74 2.41
N GLY A 115 23.20 -11.96 2.46
CA GLY A 115 23.57 -12.98 3.45
C GLY A 115 22.95 -12.79 4.84
N TYR A 116 21.91 -11.96 4.99
CA TYR A 116 21.26 -11.79 6.29
C TYR A 116 20.34 -12.96 6.65
N LYS A 117 20.29 -13.31 7.93
CA LYS A 117 19.36 -14.32 8.47
C LYS A 117 17.92 -13.77 8.46
N GLN A 118 16.95 -14.66 8.24
CA GLN A 118 15.51 -14.35 8.21
C GLN A 118 15.07 -13.48 9.41
N ASP A 119 15.49 -13.84 10.63
CA ASP A 119 15.13 -13.10 11.84
C ASP A 119 15.57 -11.62 11.80
N ARG A 120 16.79 -11.36 11.30
CA ARG A 120 17.33 -10.01 11.16
C ARG A 120 16.56 -9.22 10.10
N ILE A 121 16.20 -9.88 8.99
CA ILE A 121 15.40 -9.27 7.92
C ILE A 121 14.00 -8.89 8.44
N ILE A 122 13.33 -9.79 9.16
CA ILE A 122 12.00 -9.50 9.74
C ILE A 122 12.08 -8.33 10.71
N LYS A 123 13.04 -8.33 11.63
CA LYS A 123 13.23 -7.25 12.60
C LYS A 123 13.53 -5.91 11.92
N ALA A 124 14.36 -5.92 10.87
CA ALA A 124 14.67 -4.71 10.11
C ALA A 124 13.46 -4.21 9.32
N PHE A 125 12.68 -5.10 8.70
CA PHE A 125 11.44 -4.75 8.02
C PHE A 125 10.44 -4.14 9.00
N LEU A 126 10.23 -4.79 10.15
CA LEU A 126 9.39 -4.23 11.21
C LEU A 126 9.95 -2.88 11.68
N ALA A 127 11.24 -2.70 11.90
CA ALA A 127 11.76 -1.40 12.31
C ALA A 127 11.53 -0.29 11.27
N ALA A 128 11.60 -0.62 9.97
CA ALA A 128 11.39 0.34 8.89
C ALA A 128 9.91 0.68 8.67
N TYR A 129 9.02 -0.32 8.78
CA TYR A 129 7.59 -0.18 8.44
C TYR A 129 6.66 -0.13 9.66
N ASN A 130 7.12 -0.50 10.85
CA ASN A 130 6.35 -0.48 12.09
C ASN A 130 6.55 0.86 12.79
N ILE A 131 5.72 1.82 12.39
CA ILE A 131 5.52 3.07 13.13
C ILE A 131 4.72 2.72 14.41
N LYS A 132 5.39 2.12 15.40
CA LYS A 132 4.99 2.01 16.82
C LYS A 132 3.51 1.61 17.12
N ALA A 133 2.83 0.83 16.29
CA ALA A 133 1.42 0.48 16.55
C ALA A 133 1.04 -0.93 16.04
N ASN A 134 1.59 -1.96 16.68
CA ASN A 134 1.06 -3.32 16.97
C ASN A 134 0.26 -4.16 15.92
N ALA A 135 -0.07 -3.67 14.72
CA ALA A 135 -0.93 -4.42 13.79
C ALA A 135 -0.13 -5.44 12.95
N LEU A 136 1.09 -5.10 12.53
CA LEU A 136 1.97 -6.01 11.80
C LEU A 136 2.87 -6.77 12.79
N ASN A 137 2.63 -8.08 12.94
CA ASN A 137 3.41 -8.93 13.84
C ASN A 137 4.50 -9.74 13.09
N TYR A 138 5.52 -10.18 13.84
CA TYR A 138 6.64 -10.98 13.33
C TYR A 138 6.17 -12.20 12.54
N ASP A 139 5.15 -12.91 13.06
CA ASP A 139 4.63 -14.12 12.44
C ASP A 139 3.92 -13.86 11.11
N ALA A 140 3.24 -12.73 10.96
CA ALA A 140 2.61 -12.32 9.71
C ALA A 140 3.68 -12.08 8.64
N VAL A 141 4.73 -11.33 8.97
CA VAL A 141 5.87 -11.09 8.05
C VAL A 141 6.58 -12.40 7.69
N LYS A 142 6.82 -13.27 8.67
CA LYS A 142 7.38 -14.61 8.45
C LYS A 142 6.50 -15.47 7.53
N LYS A 143 5.17 -15.43 7.68
CA LYS A 143 4.23 -16.14 6.80
C LYS A 143 4.29 -15.63 5.36
N TYR A 144 4.55 -14.34 5.14
CA TYR A 144 4.74 -13.82 3.78
C TYR A 144 5.98 -14.40 3.11
N ASP A 145 7.12 -14.42 3.78
CA ASP A 145 8.34 -15.06 3.26
C ASP A 145 8.13 -16.56 3.03
N TYR A 146 7.53 -17.28 3.97
CA TYR A 146 7.23 -18.70 3.83
C TYR A 146 6.37 -19.00 2.59
N ARG A 147 5.28 -18.24 2.38
CA ARG A 147 4.40 -18.39 1.21
C ARG A 147 5.13 -18.09 -0.09
N ASN A 148 5.99 -17.06 -0.08
CA ASN A 148 6.78 -16.69 -1.24
C ASN A 148 7.77 -17.80 -1.64
N ARG A 149 8.55 -18.31 -0.68
CA ARG A 149 9.49 -19.41 -0.89
C ARG A 149 8.80 -20.67 -1.41
N ARG A 150 7.65 -21.02 -0.83
CA ARG A 150 6.87 -22.19 -1.28
C ARG A 150 6.38 -22.05 -2.72
N ARG A 151 5.99 -20.84 -3.15
CA ARG A 151 5.58 -20.56 -4.53
C ARG A 151 6.77 -20.71 -5.48
N ILE A 152 7.90 -20.09 -5.16
CA ILE A 152 9.13 -20.16 -5.98
C ILE A 152 9.59 -21.61 -6.14
N VAL A 153 9.66 -22.38 -5.05
CA VAL A 153 10.04 -23.81 -5.11
C VAL A 153 9.08 -24.61 -5.99
N LYS A 154 7.77 -24.32 -5.93
CA LYS A 154 6.78 -25.00 -6.78
C LYS A 154 6.96 -24.66 -8.26
N GLU A 155 7.21 -23.38 -8.59
CA GLU A 155 7.45 -22.91 -9.96
C GLU A 155 8.73 -23.53 -10.51
N VAL A 156 9.85 -23.44 -9.78
CA VAL A 156 11.12 -24.05 -10.18
C VAL A 156 11.00 -25.56 -10.38
N ASN A 157 10.32 -26.27 -9.48
CA ASN A 157 10.09 -27.71 -9.64
C ASN A 157 9.27 -28.03 -10.88
N HIS A 158 8.26 -27.21 -11.21
CA HIS A 158 7.44 -27.40 -12.39
C HIS A 158 8.26 -27.19 -13.67
N ASP A 159 9.05 -26.11 -13.72
CA ASP A 159 9.90 -25.80 -14.87
C ASP A 159 10.96 -26.88 -15.11
N ILE A 160 11.63 -27.34 -14.05
CA ILE A 160 12.62 -28.43 -14.14
C ILE A 160 11.94 -29.73 -14.61
N GLN A 161 10.76 -30.07 -14.07
CA GLN A 161 10.05 -31.27 -14.49
C GLN A 161 9.70 -31.25 -15.97
N LEU A 162 9.24 -30.12 -16.51
CA LEU A 162 8.97 -29.99 -17.95
C LEU A 162 10.24 -30.25 -18.78
N THR A 163 11.39 -29.70 -18.39
CA THR A 163 12.66 -29.93 -19.10
C THR A 163 13.25 -31.34 -18.93
N LEU A 164 12.81 -32.13 -17.95
CA LEU A 164 13.27 -33.50 -17.73
C LEU A 164 12.49 -34.55 -18.55
N PHE A 165 11.34 -34.16 -19.12
CA PHE A 165 10.47 -35.03 -19.91
C PHE A 165 10.33 -34.57 -21.39
N ASP A 166 11.14 -33.58 -21.80
CA ASP A 166 11.48 -33.28 -23.19
C ASP A 166 12.76 -34.03 -23.60
#